data_AF-A0A5D2XLX9-F1
#
_entry.id   AF-A0A5D2XLX9-F1
#
_cell.length_a   1.000
_cell.length_b   1.000
_cell.length_c   1.000
_cell.angle_alpha   90.00
_cell.angle_beta   90.00
_cell.angle_gamma   90.00
#
_symmetry.space_group_name_H-M   'P 1'
#
loop_
_entity.id
_entity.type
_entity.pdbx_description
1 polymer ?
#
loop_
_entity_poly.entity_id
_entity_poly.type
_entity_poly.pdbx_seq_one_letter_code
_entity_poly.pdbx_strand_id
1 'polypeptide(L)'
;MQSGRPQSVVSPIPQRSHSSQAADTRGKHRIQAELKRLEQEARFLEEELELIERMEKASAACKEMFSNVESRPDPLLPITNGPINPMWDQWFEGPQEAQGCKCWIL
;
A
#
# COMPACT_ATOMS: atom_id res chain seq x y z
N MET A 1 -17.34 -8.40 -85.55
CA MET A 1 -17.21 -7.60 -84.31
C MET A 1 -17.63 -8.48 -83.15
N GLN A 2 -16.75 -8.57 -82.13
CA GLN A 2 -16.98 -8.85 -80.71
C GLN A 2 -18.00 -9.94 -80.29
N SER A 3 -17.50 -11.01 -79.66
CA SER A 3 -18.14 -11.59 -78.48
C SER A 3 -17.06 -12.20 -77.58
N GLY A 4 -16.57 -11.39 -76.65
CA GLY A 4 -15.61 -11.81 -75.63
C GLY A 4 -16.34 -12.44 -74.44
N ARG A 5 -15.91 -13.65 -74.04
CA ARG A 5 -16.24 -14.24 -72.73
C ARG A 5 -15.70 -13.36 -71.60
N PRO A 6 -16.46 -13.08 -70.54
CA PRO A 6 -15.88 -12.49 -69.33
C PRO A 6 -15.10 -13.58 -68.58
N GLN A 7 -13.78 -13.41 -68.46
CA GLN A 7 -12.97 -14.18 -67.51
C GLN A 7 -13.29 -13.69 -66.09
N SER A 8 -13.66 -14.64 -65.23
CA SER A 8 -13.82 -14.41 -63.79
C SER A 8 -12.45 -14.08 -63.19
N VAL A 9 -12.24 -12.81 -62.82
CA VAL A 9 -11.05 -12.38 -62.10
C VAL A 9 -11.28 -12.65 -60.62
N VAL A 10 -10.85 -13.82 -60.14
CA VAL A 10 -10.65 -14.05 -58.71
C VAL A 10 -9.46 -13.21 -58.29
N SER A 11 -9.72 -12.11 -57.58
CA SER A 11 -8.69 -11.32 -56.93
C SER A 11 -8.17 -12.07 -55.70
N PRO A 12 -6.86 -12.08 -55.40
CA PRO A 12 -6.34 -12.68 -54.18
C PRO A 12 -6.74 -11.82 -52.98
N ILE A 13 -7.43 -12.42 -52.02
CA ILE A 13 -7.65 -11.83 -50.70
C ILE A 13 -6.26 -11.66 -50.04
N PRO A 14 -5.84 -10.45 -49.62
CA PRO A 14 -4.64 -10.33 -48.81
C PRO A 14 -4.93 -10.98 -47.46
N GLN A 15 -4.24 -12.09 -47.18
CA GLN A 15 -4.32 -12.78 -45.89
C GLN A 15 -3.99 -11.79 -44.77
N ARG A 16 -4.99 -11.55 -43.92
CA ARG A 16 -4.86 -10.87 -42.63
C ARG A 16 -4.06 -11.76 -41.67
N SER A 17 -2.73 -11.79 -41.82
CA SER A 17 -1.83 -12.55 -40.93
C SER A 17 -1.21 -11.68 -39.82
N HIS A 18 -1.27 -10.34 -39.93
CA HIS A 18 -0.63 -9.45 -38.97
C HIS A 18 -1.41 -9.22 -37.67
N SER A 19 -2.74 -9.37 -37.67
CA SER A 19 -3.55 -9.17 -36.45
C SER A 19 -3.36 -10.27 -35.42
N SER A 20 -3.07 -11.50 -35.87
CA SER A 20 -2.94 -12.67 -35.01
C SER A 20 -1.64 -12.67 -34.22
N GLN A 21 -0.53 -12.24 -34.83
CA GLN A 21 0.78 -12.11 -34.16
C GLN A 21 0.81 -10.99 -33.11
N ALA A 22 0.15 -9.85 -33.37
CA ALA A 22 0.10 -8.75 -32.41
C ALA A 22 -0.76 -9.06 -31.17
N ALA A 23 -1.81 -9.88 -31.33
CA ALA A 23 -2.61 -10.37 -30.20
C ALA A 23 -1.83 -11.36 -29.33
N ASP A 24 -1.01 -12.21 -29.96
CA ASP A 24 -0.18 -13.22 -29.30
C ASP A 24 0.94 -12.60 -28.44
N THR A 25 1.61 -11.55 -28.95
CA THR A 25 2.65 -10.84 -28.18
C THR A 25 2.08 -10.10 -26.97
N ARG A 26 0.92 -9.43 -27.11
CA ARG A 26 0.27 -8.74 -25.97
C ARG A 26 -0.14 -9.71 -24.86
N GLY A 27 -0.67 -10.89 -25.23
CA GLY A 27 -0.99 -11.95 -24.27
C GLY A 27 0.25 -12.45 -23.55
N LYS A 28 1.33 -12.72 -24.30
CA LYS A 28 2.62 -13.13 -23.75
C LYS A 28 3.22 -12.12 -22.78
N HIS A 29 3.21 -10.83 -23.12
CA HIS A 29 3.71 -9.77 -22.23
C HIS A 29 2.89 -9.69 -20.94
N ARG A 30 1.56 -9.83 -21.01
CA ARG A 30 0.70 -9.87 -19.82
C ARG A 30 1.04 -11.05 -18.92
N ILE A 31 1.19 -12.24 -19.49
CA ILE A 31 1.55 -13.45 -18.73
C ILE A 31 2.93 -13.28 -18.08
N GLN A 32 3.90 -12.72 -18.81
CA GLN A 32 5.24 -12.49 -18.28
C GLN A 32 5.26 -11.44 -17.16
N ALA A 33 4.42 -10.40 -17.24
CA ALA A 33 4.30 -9.40 -16.19
C ALA A 33 3.71 -10.00 -14.91
N GLU A 34 2.64 -10.80 -15.03
CA GLU A 34 2.06 -11.52 -13.89
C GLU A 34 3.05 -12.52 -13.28
N LEU A 35 3.79 -13.26 -14.11
CA LEU A 35 4.81 -14.17 -13.62
C LEU A 35 5.89 -13.43 -12.82
N LYS A 36 6.42 -12.32 -13.35
CA LYS A 36 7.42 -11.50 -12.63
C LYS A 36 6.87 -10.95 -11.32
N ARG A 37 5.60 -10.55 -11.30
CA ARG A 37 4.93 -10.07 -10.09
C ARG A 37 4.87 -11.17 -9.02
N LEU A 38 4.46 -12.38 -9.42
CA LEU A 38 4.39 -13.54 -8.53
C LEU A 38 5.78 -13.97 -8.05
N GLU A 39 6.80 -13.97 -8.92
CA GLU A 39 8.18 -14.25 -8.55
C GLU A 39 8.72 -13.24 -7.52
N GLN A 40 8.34 -11.97 -7.64
CA GLN A 40 8.72 -10.95 -6.68
C GLN A 40 7.99 -11.13 -5.34
N GLU A 41 6.70 -11.43 -5.37
CA GLU A 41 5.90 -11.73 -4.18
C GLU A 41 6.45 -12.95 -3.43
N ALA A 42 6.83 -14.01 -4.16
CA ALA A 42 7.47 -15.19 -3.59
C ALA A 42 8.80 -14.84 -2.89
N ARG A 43 9.67 -14.06 -3.54
CA ARG A 43 10.92 -13.61 -2.92
C ARG A 43 10.70 -12.81 -1.64
N PHE A 44 9.74 -11.89 -1.63
CA PHE A 44 9.43 -11.13 -0.43
C PHE A 44 8.96 -12.02 0.72
N LEU A 45 8.11 -13.01 0.44
CA LEU A 45 7.65 -13.95 1.46
C LEU A 45 8.79 -14.83 1.99
N GLU A 46 9.71 -15.26 1.12
CA GLU A 46 10.91 -16.01 1.52
C GLU A 46 11.80 -15.18 2.45
N GLU A 47 12.05 -13.91 2.10
CA GLU A 47 12.79 -12.97 2.94
C GLU A 47 12.08 -12.77 4.29
N GLU A 48 10.77 -12.49 4.30
CA GLU A 48 9.99 -12.30 5.54
C GLU A 48 10.02 -13.53 6.45
N LEU A 49 9.97 -14.75 5.89
CA LEU A 49 10.09 -15.98 6.65
C LEU A 49 11.47 -16.11 7.31
N GLU A 50 12.55 -15.82 6.57
CA GLU A 50 13.90 -15.77 7.14
C GLU A 50 13.98 -14.73 8.27
N LEU A 51 13.33 -13.57 8.11
CA LEU A 51 13.26 -12.55 9.15
C LEU A 51 12.54 -13.06 10.41
N ILE A 52 11.42 -13.77 10.25
CA ILE A 52 10.65 -14.31 11.37
C ILE A 52 11.43 -15.42 12.09
N GLU A 53 12.18 -16.25 11.38
CA GLU A 53 12.98 -17.33 11.97
C GLU A 53 14.11 -16.80 12.86
N ARG A 54 14.74 -15.68 12.47
CA ARG A 54 15.77 -15.01 13.28
C ARG A 54 15.20 -14.13 14.40
N MET A 55 13.90 -13.83 14.39
CA MET A 55 13.28 -12.98 15.41
C MET A 55 13.08 -13.73 16.73
N GLU A 56 13.22 -13.00 17.83
CA GLU A 56 12.92 -13.52 19.16
C GLU A 56 11.41 -13.69 19.38
N LYS A 57 11.05 -14.47 20.40
CA LYS A 57 9.65 -14.68 20.76
C LYS A 57 9.01 -13.34 21.09
N ALA A 58 7.80 -13.11 20.60
CA ALA A 58 7.01 -11.93 20.94
C ALA A 58 6.86 -11.73 22.46
N SER A 59 6.80 -12.82 23.23
CA SER A 59 6.75 -12.76 24.70
C SER A 59 8.01 -12.17 25.35
N ALA A 60 9.18 -12.30 24.73
CA ALA A 60 10.41 -11.66 25.19
C ALA A 60 10.38 -10.15 24.93
N ALA A 61 10.09 -9.74 23.70
CA ALA A 61 9.95 -8.34 23.32
C ALA A 61 8.86 -7.62 24.14
N CYS A 62 7.72 -8.28 24.39
CA CYS A 62 6.67 -7.71 25.24
C CYS A 62 7.15 -7.49 26.68
N LYS A 63 7.87 -8.45 27.28
CA LYS A 63 8.40 -8.32 28.64
C LYS A 63 9.41 -7.18 28.75
N GLU A 64 10.29 -7.04 27.76
CA GLU A 64 11.23 -5.94 27.69
C GLU A 64 10.51 -4.60 27.60
N MET A 65 9.50 -4.50 26.72
CA MET A 65 8.67 -3.30 26.59
C MET A 65 7.99 -2.93 27.92
N PHE A 66 7.38 -3.90 28.62
CA PHE A 66 6.77 -3.66 29.93
C PHE A 66 7.79 -3.15 30.94
N SER A 67 8.95 -3.80 31.04
CA SER A 67 10.02 -3.36 31.95
C SER A 67 10.49 -1.93 31.66
N ASN A 68 10.56 -1.54 30.39
CA ASN A 68 10.94 -0.18 29.99
C ASN A 68 9.84 0.84 30.35
N VAL A 69 8.58 0.55 30.05
CA VAL A 69 7.44 1.44 30.36
C VAL A 69 7.27 1.63 31.86
N GLU A 70 7.48 0.59 32.67
CA GLU A 70 7.38 0.67 34.13
C GLU A 70 8.57 1.38 34.79
N SER A 71 9.72 1.47 34.11
CA SER A 71 10.95 2.04 34.68
C SER A 71 10.84 3.53 35.03
N ARG A 72 10.00 4.29 34.30
CA ARG A 72 9.83 5.72 34.52
C ARG A 72 8.39 6.12 34.23
N PRO A 73 7.66 6.68 35.20
CA PRO A 73 6.26 7.02 35.02
C PRO A 73 6.12 8.20 34.04
N ASP A 74 5.12 8.11 33.17
CA ASP A 74 4.81 9.16 32.20
C ASP A 74 4.16 10.38 32.91
N PRO A 75 4.75 11.58 32.81
CA PRO A 75 4.18 12.82 33.36
C PRO A 75 2.76 13.16 32.89
N LEU A 76 2.33 12.61 31.76
CA LEU A 76 1.00 12.82 31.19
C LEU A 76 -0.04 11.82 31.67
N LEU A 77 0.37 10.76 32.37
CA LEU A 77 -0.56 9.73 32.82
C LEU A 77 -0.91 9.93 34.31
N PRO A 78 -2.18 9.71 34.71
CA PRO A 78 -2.66 9.95 36.08
C PRO A 78 -1.99 9.11 37.19
N ILE A 79 -1.04 8.24 36.84
CA ILE A 79 -0.37 7.29 37.74
C ILE A 79 0.95 7.87 38.30
N THR A 80 1.37 9.07 37.88
CA THR A 80 2.51 9.75 38.51
C THR A 80 2.20 10.13 39.94
N ASN A 81 2.86 9.45 40.89
CA ASN A 81 2.95 9.90 42.27
C ASN A 81 3.79 11.19 42.32
N GLY A 82 3.11 12.33 42.28
CA GLY A 82 3.69 13.66 42.35
C GLY A 82 2.59 14.72 42.39
N PRO A 83 2.88 15.94 42.89
CA PRO A 83 1.90 17.01 42.84
C PRO A 83 1.52 17.28 41.39
N ILE A 84 0.20 17.31 41.11
CA ILE A 84 -0.33 17.80 39.83
C ILE A 84 0.34 19.15 39.57
N ASN A 85 1.05 19.25 38.45
CA ASN A 85 1.70 20.50 38.09
C ASN A 85 0.65 21.36 37.35
N PRO A 86 0.13 22.42 37.98
CA PRO A 86 -0.93 23.24 37.40
C PRO A 86 -0.50 23.99 36.14
N MET A 87 0.81 24.04 35.83
CA MET A 87 1.30 24.60 34.56
C MET A 87 0.95 23.71 33.34
N TRP A 88 0.55 22.46 33.54
CA TRP A 88 0.16 21.57 32.44
C TRP A 88 -1.25 21.88 31.93
N ASP A 89 -2.12 22.43 32.80
CA ASP A 89 -3.47 22.88 32.41
C ASP A 89 -3.41 23.92 31.28
N GLN A 90 -2.33 24.70 31.18
CA GLN A 90 -2.09 25.64 30.07
C GLN A 90 -2.01 24.96 28.69
N TRP A 91 -1.57 23.71 28.62
CA TRP A 91 -1.42 22.95 27.38
C TRP A 91 -2.63 22.04 27.08
N PHE A 92 -3.34 21.58 28.11
CA PHE A 92 -4.43 20.60 27.99
C PHE A 92 -5.84 21.18 28.13
N GLU A 93 -6.03 22.27 28.89
CA GLU A 93 -7.35 22.87 29.13
C GLU A 93 -7.66 24.06 28.20
N GLY A 94 -6.75 24.37 27.26
CA GLY A 94 -6.89 25.50 26.35
C GLY A 94 -6.73 26.85 27.06
N PRO A 95 -6.83 27.98 26.34
CA PRO A 95 -6.60 29.29 26.92
C PRO A 95 -7.65 29.61 27.99
N GLN A 96 -7.23 29.70 29.26
CA GLN A 96 -8.06 30.10 30.42
C GLN A 96 -8.79 31.44 30.16
N GLU A 97 -8.15 32.35 29.42
CA GLU A 97 -8.65 33.68 29.07
C GLU A 97 -9.36 33.76 27.71
N ALA A 98 -9.71 32.64 27.08
CA ALA A 98 -10.61 32.71 25.93
C ALA A 98 -12.01 33.15 26.43
N GLN A 99 -12.19 34.46 26.64
CA GLN A 99 -13.49 35.09 26.43
C GLN A 99 -13.90 34.69 25.03
N GLY A 100 -14.68 33.62 24.92
CA GLY A 100 -15.10 33.06 23.65
C GLY A 100 -15.58 34.19 22.76
N CYS A 101 -15.00 34.30 21.56
CA CYS A 101 -15.44 35.32 20.61
C CYS A 101 -16.96 35.16 20.44
N LYS A 102 -17.72 36.20 20.81
CA LYS A 102 -19.17 36.30 20.57
C LYS A 102 -19.47 36.59 19.09
N CYS A 103 -18.70 36.00 18.18
CA CYS A 103 -18.95 36.11 16.76
C CYS A 103 -20.13 35.21 16.42
N TRP A 104 -21.29 35.81 16.14
CA TRP A 104 -22.42 35.12 15.53
C TRP A 104 -22.02 34.82 14.09
N ILE A 105 -21.89 33.54 13.76
CA ILE A 105 -21.76 33.11 12.37
C ILE A 105 -23.13 33.33 11.73
N LEU A 106 -23.17 34.22 10.74
CA LEU A 106 -24.34 34.52 9.90
C LEU A 106 -24.67 33.36 8.97
#